data_AF-A0A9N9UY82-F1
#
_entry.id   AF-A0A9N9UY82-F1
#
_cell.length_a   1.000
_cell.length_b   1.000
_cell.length_c   1.000
_cell.angle_alpha   90.00
_cell.angle_beta   90.00
_cell.angle_gamma   90.00
#
_symmetry.space_group_name_H-M   'P 1'
#
loop_
_entity.id
_entity.type
_entity.pdbx_description
1 polymer ?
#
loop_
_entity_poly.entity_id
_entity_poly.type
_entity_poly.pdbx_seq_one_letter_code
_entity_poly.pdbx_strand_id
1 'polypeptide(L)'
;MADDTYNQVVYMGKPKLGGLPSLETGVLKTTQPDLYRLLEALMESSKATAAQAREILASIDDRKTIPTPAGQEMGQISSVRRQARELKKMAESLSDDSEAYIKAYIVSLARPGSPEEKMLSHFRRDVRDIIQHVLDSSCDDADVLREVLETCYEECLKGRLHPDNYFIPLSEACLVTPYDPHFESEAYYDHEDHLFEEQTYTEAYGARSPRKLDNQRKEQEKTAEQWVRFWVEALNKCYGGPTLFYPPASRHPGCQLADVPRYLFRAFDIESSSTLNGDIVASMETKYPHGGSWRDRIDLLSLQDEEAASMLFKHLRNIEFGAEESDNLVSWSSSLLFTIQCAIWRCYGRRPRKGHWQTPYEVKICAIDTTKFPRGQFAHSKALLHAYRGIAKRDKEMESFFNHRLDNRDYDNGEYLSQGALHHGGRSCVMSLSQLIQAGLYNLYPEFDDAVARKTCSGHVRELRNNVWSGEYTTRRLEMQQALKIAQKCFKNFEASDIALALLLFKIRRLRKRISQDVHDYRPAEVKRYMEVLQSMPSSPRKERFQNSRHDQLPPERILEDLLEIS
;
A
#
# COMPACT_ATOMS: atom_id res chain seq x y z
N MET A 1 24.57 -49.65 11.29
CA MET A 1 25.68 -48.70 11.48
C MET A 1 25.25 -47.42 10.81
N ALA A 2 24.99 -46.40 11.64
CA ALA A 2 24.54 -45.08 11.25
C ALA A 2 25.76 -44.22 10.85
N ASP A 3 25.56 -43.34 9.89
CA ASP A 3 26.41 -42.17 9.58
C ASP A 3 25.48 -41.21 8.79
N ASP A 4 24.78 -40.26 9.42
CA ASP A 4 25.22 -38.97 9.97
C ASP A 4 26.02 -38.11 8.98
N THR A 5 25.33 -37.50 8.02
CA THR A 5 25.78 -36.24 7.38
C THR A 5 24.64 -35.54 6.63
N TYR A 6 23.61 -35.05 7.33
CA TYR A 6 22.73 -33.99 6.80
C TYR A 6 22.10 -33.19 7.96
N ASN A 7 22.92 -32.33 8.57
CA ASN A 7 22.48 -31.25 9.45
C ASN A 7 23.50 -30.10 9.35
N GLN A 8 23.51 -29.39 8.23
CA GLN A 8 23.99 -28.01 8.21
C GLN A 8 22.77 -27.10 8.33
N VAL A 9 22.29 -26.98 9.56
CA VAL A 9 21.57 -25.79 10.01
C VAL A 9 22.58 -24.66 9.91
N VAL A 10 22.43 -23.78 8.91
CA VAL A 10 23.11 -22.51 8.90
C VAL A 10 22.64 -21.77 10.15
N TYR A 11 23.52 -21.74 11.16
CA TYR A 11 23.42 -20.85 12.30
C TYR A 11 23.42 -19.43 11.75
N MET A 12 22.23 -18.90 11.47
CA MET A 12 21.99 -17.47 11.38
C MET A 12 22.33 -16.93 12.76
N GLY A 13 23.51 -16.33 12.88
CA GLY A 13 23.93 -15.63 14.08
C GLY A 13 22.80 -14.72 14.54
N LYS A 14 22.58 -14.68 15.87
CA LYS A 14 21.65 -13.74 16.50
C LYS A 14 21.79 -12.37 15.82
N PRO A 15 20.70 -11.75 15.35
CA PRO A 15 20.80 -10.40 14.82
C PRO A 15 21.34 -9.53 15.95
N LYS A 16 22.51 -8.92 15.70
CA LYS A 16 22.94 -7.78 16.52
C LYS A 16 21.79 -6.77 16.45
N LEU A 17 21.24 -6.39 17.60
CA LEU A 17 20.39 -5.20 17.68
C LEU A 17 21.21 -4.05 17.08
N GLY A 18 20.86 -3.67 15.85
CA GLY A 18 21.37 -2.46 15.25
C GLY A 18 20.89 -1.31 16.12
N GLY A 19 21.83 -0.59 16.73
CA GLY A 19 21.52 0.62 17.46
C GLY A 19 20.78 1.58 16.54
N LEU A 20 19.59 2.01 16.98
CA LEU A 20 18.99 3.26 16.52
C LEU A 20 20.03 4.38 16.62
N PRO A 21 19.92 5.44 15.79
CA PRO A 21 20.67 6.66 16.03
C PRO A 21 20.45 7.05 17.49
N SER A 22 21.53 7.24 18.23
CA SER A 22 21.50 7.69 19.62
C SER A 22 20.64 8.95 19.73
N LEU A 23 19.38 8.77 20.16
CA LEU A 23 18.48 9.86 20.53
C LEU A 23 18.96 10.46 21.86
N GLU A 24 20.03 11.26 21.80
CA GLU A 24 20.41 12.15 22.89
C GLU A 24 19.54 13.42 22.83
N THR A 25 18.25 13.28 23.10
CA THR A 25 17.41 14.42 23.53
C THR A 25 16.45 13.93 24.61
N GLY A 26 16.56 14.50 25.81
CA GLY A 26 15.91 14.05 27.04
C GLY A 26 14.40 14.31 27.12
N VAL A 27 13.61 13.81 26.17
CA VAL A 27 12.14 14.01 26.12
C VAL A 27 11.34 12.70 26.09
N LEU A 28 11.98 11.53 26.20
CA LEU A 28 11.28 10.26 26.34
C LEU A 28 11.02 9.93 27.82
N LYS A 29 9.76 10.04 28.27
CA LYS A 29 9.34 9.52 29.60
C LYS A 29 9.28 7.99 29.62
N THR A 30 9.12 7.37 28.46
CA THR A 30 9.08 5.91 28.28
C THR A 30 10.11 5.51 27.24
N THR A 31 11.08 4.72 27.67
CA THR A 31 12.11 4.17 26.80
C THR A 31 11.72 2.76 26.35
N GLN A 32 12.27 2.27 25.24
CA GLN A 32 12.08 0.88 24.80
C GLN A 32 12.35 -0.15 25.93
N PRO A 33 13.37 0.02 26.80
CA PRO A 33 13.54 -0.77 28.03
C PRO A 33 12.37 -0.79 29.01
N ASP A 34 11.60 0.30 29.13
CA ASP A 34 10.47 0.38 30.06
C ASP A 34 9.27 -0.43 29.55
N LEU A 35 9.01 -0.39 28.24
CA LEU A 35 8.04 -1.26 27.58
C LEU A 35 8.38 -2.75 27.77
N TYR A 36 9.65 -3.13 27.63
CA TYR A 36 10.09 -4.50 27.88
C TYR A 36 9.82 -4.96 29.31
N ARG A 37 10.11 -4.12 30.31
CA ARG A 37 9.83 -4.45 31.72
C ARG A 37 8.33 -4.62 31.98
N LEU A 38 7.49 -3.79 31.37
CA LEU A 38 6.04 -3.92 31.48
C LEU A 38 5.52 -5.21 30.84
N LEU A 39 6.06 -5.58 29.67
CA LEU A 39 5.74 -6.84 29.01
C LEU A 39 6.14 -8.06 29.87
N GLU A 40 7.34 -8.03 30.46
CA GLU A 40 7.78 -9.08 31.39
C GLU A 40 6.87 -9.17 32.62
N ALA A 41 6.53 -8.03 33.23
CA ALA A 41 5.63 -7.97 34.38
C ALA A 41 4.22 -8.49 34.04
N LEU A 42 3.67 -8.11 32.88
CA LEU A 42 2.37 -8.56 32.39
C LEU A 42 2.39 -10.08 32.15
N MET A 43 3.43 -10.60 31.51
CA MET A 43 3.60 -12.02 31.24
C MET A 43 3.65 -12.84 32.55
N GLU A 44 4.48 -12.43 33.50
CA GLU A 44 4.62 -13.13 34.78
C GLU A 44 3.34 -13.06 35.61
N SER A 45 2.67 -11.90 35.64
CA SER A 45 1.38 -11.76 36.31
C SER A 45 0.29 -12.63 35.65
N SER A 46 0.30 -12.75 34.32
CA SER A 46 -0.66 -13.56 33.58
C SER A 46 -0.47 -15.05 33.88
N LYS A 47 0.78 -15.53 33.87
CA LYS A 47 1.13 -16.90 34.27
C LYS A 47 0.70 -17.20 35.71
N ALA A 48 0.97 -16.30 36.65
CA ALA A 48 0.62 -16.47 38.06
C ALA A 48 -0.91 -16.55 38.25
N THR A 49 -1.66 -15.66 37.59
CA THR A 49 -3.13 -15.65 37.64
C THR A 49 -3.72 -16.91 37.04
N ALA A 50 -3.19 -17.37 35.90
CA ALA A 50 -3.62 -18.61 35.25
C ALA A 50 -3.31 -19.84 36.11
N ALA A 51 -2.14 -19.90 36.75
CA ALA A 51 -1.78 -20.99 37.66
C ALA A 51 -2.73 -21.06 38.87
N GLN A 52 -3.02 -19.92 39.50
CA GLN A 52 -3.93 -19.86 40.64
C GLN A 52 -5.37 -20.23 40.24
N ALA A 53 -5.84 -19.80 39.06
CA ALA A 53 -7.15 -20.20 38.56
C ALA A 53 -7.24 -21.72 38.29
N ARG A 54 -6.18 -22.34 37.75
CA ARG A 54 -6.12 -23.80 37.55
C ARG A 54 -6.13 -24.56 38.86
N GLU A 55 -5.42 -24.08 39.88
CA GLU A 55 -5.40 -24.70 41.21
C GLU A 55 -6.79 -24.71 41.86
N ILE A 56 -7.54 -23.61 41.73
CA ILE A 56 -8.93 -23.53 42.20
C ILE A 56 -9.80 -24.54 41.45
N LEU A 57 -9.68 -24.63 40.12
CA LEU A 57 -10.45 -25.57 39.32
C LEU A 57 -10.15 -27.03 39.68
N ALA A 58 -8.87 -27.39 39.87
CA ALA A 58 -8.47 -28.73 40.30
C ALA A 58 -9.02 -29.07 41.69
N SER A 59 -8.97 -28.11 42.62
CA SER A 59 -9.53 -28.28 43.96
C SER A 59 -11.04 -28.48 43.94
N ILE A 60 -11.76 -27.81 43.02
CA ILE A 60 -13.20 -27.99 42.83
C ILE A 60 -13.52 -29.37 42.21
N ASP A 61 -12.73 -29.83 41.24
CA ASP A 61 -12.99 -31.10 40.54
C ASP A 61 -12.72 -32.34 41.41
N ASP A 62 -11.68 -32.29 42.25
CA ASP A 62 -11.37 -33.32 43.25
C ASP A 62 -12.44 -33.43 44.37
N ARG A 63 -13.28 -32.39 44.54
CA ARG A 63 -14.25 -32.26 45.64
C ARG A 63 -15.68 -32.67 45.32
N LYS A 64 -15.93 -33.35 44.19
CA LYS A 64 -17.26 -33.88 43.81
C LYS A 64 -17.93 -34.80 44.86
N THR A 65 -17.28 -35.12 45.98
CA THR A 65 -17.80 -36.04 47.01
C THR A 65 -17.91 -35.51 48.44
N ILE A 66 -17.38 -34.32 48.82
CA ILE A 66 -17.48 -33.83 50.23
C ILE A 66 -17.69 -32.29 50.29
N PRO A 67 -18.68 -31.77 51.06
CA PRO A 67 -18.93 -30.32 51.17
C PRO A 67 -17.84 -29.64 52.00
N THR A 68 -17.21 -28.61 51.43
CA THR A 68 -16.20 -27.78 52.12
C THR A 68 -16.85 -26.48 52.63
N PRO A 69 -16.38 -25.85 53.72
CA PRO A 69 -16.97 -24.61 54.22
C PRO A 69 -16.86 -23.48 53.18
N ALA A 70 -17.99 -22.85 52.86
CA ALA A 70 -18.18 -21.84 51.80
C ALA A 70 -17.25 -20.60 51.86
N GLY A 71 -16.44 -20.43 52.90
CA GLY A 71 -15.56 -19.27 53.09
C GLY A 71 -14.19 -19.38 52.40
N GLN A 72 -13.62 -20.58 52.27
CA GLN A 72 -12.24 -20.75 51.77
C GLN A 72 -12.15 -20.57 50.25
N GLU A 73 -13.18 -21.03 49.51
CA GLU A 73 -13.30 -20.85 48.06
C GLU A 73 -13.53 -19.39 47.67
N MET A 74 -14.34 -18.66 48.45
CA MET A 74 -14.57 -17.23 48.25
C MET A 74 -13.31 -16.38 48.46
N GLY A 75 -12.41 -16.77 49.38
CA GLY A 75 -11.12 -16.13 49.57
C GLY A 75 -10.19 -16.30 48.35
N GLN A 76 -10.14 -17.51 47.80
CA GLN A 76 -9.34 -17.82 46.60
C GLN A 76 -9.90 -17.13 45.34
N ILE A 77 -11.23 -17.15 45.14
CA ILE A 77 -11.91 -16.43 44.06
C ILE A 77 -11.66 -14.92 44.16
N SER A 78 -11.70 -14.35 45.37
CA SER A 78 -11.39 -12.93 45.60
C SER A 78 -9.94 -12.59 45.27
N SER A 79 -8.99 -13.51 45.54
CA SER A 79 -7.58 -13.35 45.16
C SER A 79 -7.41 -13.30 43.63
N VAL A 80 -8.01 -14.23 42.89
CA VAL A 80 -7.96 -14.25 41.42
C VAL A 80 -8.61 -13.00 40.84
N ARG A 81 -9.75 -12.54 41.39
CA ARG A 81 -10.40 -11.30 40.96
C ARG A 81 -9.50 -10.07 41.16
N ARG A 82 -8.74 -10.01 42.25
CA ARG A 82 -7.76 -8.93 42.48
C ARG A 82 -6.62 -8.98 41.46
N GLN A 83 -6.07 -10.16 41.20
CA GLN A 83 -5.02 -10.33 40.19
C GLN A 83 -5.49 -9.96 38.78
N ALA A 84 -6.72 -10.34 38.41
CA ALA A 84 -7.32 -9.95 37.14
C ALA A 84 -7.47 -8.42 36.99
N ARG A 85 -7.75 -7.69 38.09
CA ARG A 85 -7.77 -6.22 38.08
C ARG A 85 -6.39 -5.61 37.88
N GLU A 86 -5.37 -6.18 38.52
CA GLU A 86 -3.98 -5.74 38.30
C GLU A 86 -3.52 -6.02 36.87
N LEU A 87 -3.86 -7.18 36.31
CA LEU A 87 -3.62 -7.51 34.90
C LEU A 87 -4.27 -6.49 33.96
N LYS A 88 -5.54 -6.14 34.21
CA LYS A 88 -6.24 -5.11 33.44
C LYS A 88 -5.50 -3.78 33.49
N LYS A 89 -5.08 -3.34 34.68
CA LYS A 89 -4.35 -2.08 34.87
C LYS A 89 -2.99 -2.10 34.16
N MET A 90 -2.27 -3.22 34.18
CA MET A 90 -1.01 -3.38 33.44
C MET A 90 -1.23 -3.36 31.93
N ALA A 91 -2.29 -3.98 31.43
CA ALA A 91 -2.64 -3.93 30.01
C ALA A 91 -3.00 -2.51 29.56
N GLU A 92 -3.78 -1.77 30.36
CA GLU A 92 -4.08 -0.35 30.13
C GLU A 92 -2.78 0.49 30.10
N SER A 93 -1.89 0.31 31.08
CA SER A 93 -0.59 1.00 31.10
C SER A 93 0.28 0.68 29.89
N LEU A 94 0.30 -0.58 29.44
CA LEU A 94 1.06 -0.99 28.26
C LEU A 94 0.51 -0.32 26.98
N SER A 95 -0.81 -0.21 26.87
CA SER A 95 -1.46 0.51 25.76
C SER A 95 -1.07 1.99 25.76
N ASP A 96 -1.19 2.66 26.91
CA ASP A 96 -0.83 4.07 27.07
C ASP A 96 0.65 4.33 26.73
N ASP A 97 1.54 3.44 27.19
CA ASP A 97 2.98 3.57 26.94
C ASP A 97 3.36 3.27 25.48
N SER A 98 2.62 2.37 24.82
CA SER A 98 2.79 2.11 23.38
C SER A 98 2.35 3.30 22.54
N GLU A 99 1.21 3.93 22.89
CA GLU A 99 0.77 5.18 22.27
C GLU A 99 1.82 6.28 22.44
N ALA A 100 2.31 6.46 23.67
CA ALA A 100 3.32 7.47 23.99
C ALA A 100 4.63 7.26 23.21
N TYR A 101 5.06 6.01 23.06
CA TYR A 101 6.25 5.65 22.29
C TYR A 101 6.10 6.00 20.80
N ILE A 102 5.01 5.57 20.16
CA ILE A 102 4.75 5.85 18.74
C ILE A 102 4.66 7.35 18.50
N LYS A 103 3.95 8.07 19.37
CA LYS A 103 3.84 9.52 19.29
C LYS A 103 5.20 10.21 19.40
N ALA A 104 6.02 9.80 20.36
CA ALA A 104 7.36 10.37 20.54
C ALA A 104 8.25 10.07 19.32
N TYR A 105 8.14 8.88 18.74
CA TYR A 105 8.81 8.55 17.49
C TYR A 105 8.40 9.51 16.37
N ILE A 106 7.10 9.72 16.12
CA ILE A 106 6.61 10.63 15.08
C ILE A 106 7.13 12.06 15.30
N VAL A 107 7.05 12.57 16.53
CA VAL A 107 7.56 13.91 16.87
C VAL A 107 9.07 14.01 16.64
N SER A 108 9.84 12.96 16.94
CA SER A 108 11.29 12.95 16.72
C SER A 108 11.72 13.04 15.25
N LEU A 109 10.80 12.76 14.32
CA LEU A 109 11.05 12.89 12.89
C LEU A 109 10.96 14.34 12.40
N ALA A 110 10.25 15.20 13.15
CA ALA A 110 10.10 16.61 12.82
C ALA A 110 11.33 17.41 13.28
N ARG A 111 11.65 18.49 12.55
CA ARG A 111 12.75 19.38 12.92
C ARG A 111 12.25 20.40 13.95
N PRO A 112 13.01 20.69 15.01
CA PRO A 112 12.62 21.72 15.97
C PRO A 112 12.41 23.08 15.28
N GLY A 113 11.30 23.76 15.61
CA GLY A 113 10.88 25.05 15.08
C GLY A 113 10.31 25.01 13.66
N SER A 114 10.19 23.83 13.05
CA SER A 114 9.75 23.70 11.67
C SER A 114 8.22 23.77 11.52
N PRO A 115 7.68 24.05 10.32
CA PRO A 115 6.24 24.04 10.09
C PRO A 115 5.58 22.70 10.43
N GLU A 116 6.29 21.60 10.20
CA GLU A 116 5.85 20.24 10.54
C GLU A 116 5.60 20.07 12.04
N GLU A 117 6.45 20.62 12.91
CA GLU A 117 6.25 20.58 14.37
C GLU A 117 4.99 21.35 14.80
N LYS A 118 4.73 22.50 14.16
CA LYS A 118 3.52 23.30 14.40
C LYS A 118 2.27 22.53 13.96
N MET A 119 2.32 21.88 12.81
CA MET A 119 1.21 21.06 12.30
C MET A 119 0.98 19.82 13.17
N LEU A 120 2.03 19.13 13.62
CA LEU A 120 1.92 18.03 14.59
C LEU A 120 1.28 18.49 15.91
N SER A 121 1.60 19.70 16.36
CA SER A 121 1.01 20.28 17.56
C SER A 121 -0.49 20.56 17.38
N HIS A 122 -0.88 21.09 16.22
CA HIS A 122 -2.28 21.32 15.84
C HIS A 122 -3.07 20.01 15.75
N PHE A 123 -2.54 19.01 15.04
CA PHE A 123 -3.19 17.72 14.83
C PHE A 123 -2.96 16.69 15.95
N ARG A 124 -2.51 17.14 17.14
CA ARG A 124 -2.15 16.24 18.25
C ARG A 124 -3.27 15.25 18.60
N ARG A 125 -4.52 15.70 18.56
CA ARG A 125 -5.69 14.86 18.86
C ARG A 125 -5.93 13.85 17.74
N ASP A 126 -5.95 14.29 16.49
CA ASP A 126 -6.21 13.41 15.34
C ASP A 126 -5.13 12.33 15.19
N VAL A 127 -3.86 12.68 15.35
CA VAL A 127 -2.75 11.72 15.33
C VAL A 127 -2.90 10.68 16.45
N ARG A 128 -3.26 11.11 17.66
CA ARG A 128 -3.54 10.18 18.77
C ARG A 128 -4.69 9.24 18.43
N ASP A 129 -5.80 9.79 17.93
CA ASP A 129 -6.99 9.01 17.64
C ASP A 129 -6.70 7.97 16.52
N ILE A 130 -5.79 8.28 15.58
CA ILE A 130 -5.26 7.31 14.60
C ILE A 130 -4.41 6.22 15.28
N ILE A 131 -3.46 6.60 16.14
CA ILE A 131 -2.61 5.63 16.86
C ILE A 131 -3.46 4.64 17.64
N GLN A 132 -4.44 5.14 18.42
CA GLN A 132 -5.33 4.28 19.20
C GLN A 132 -6.14 3.35 18.30
N HIS A 133 -6.69 3.88 17.19
CA HIS A 133 -7.45 3.06 16.25
C HIS A 133 -6.63 1.91 15.67
N VAL A 134 -5.38 2.16 15.30
CA VAL A 134 -4.48 1.11 14.78
C VAL A 134 -4.11 0.12 15.88
N LEU A 135 -3.76 0.59 17.09
CA LEU A 135 -3.47 -0.30 18.22
C LEU A 135 -4.65 -1.23 18.56
N ASP A 136 -5.89 -0.73 18.46
CA ASP A 136 -7.10 -1.50 18.76
C ASP A 136 -7.50 -2.48 17.64
N SER A 137 -7.04 -2.26 16.41
CA SER A 137 -7.46 -3.03 15.23
C SER A 137 -6.35 -3.89 14.60
N SER A 138 -5.09 -3.65 14.94
CA SER A 138 -3.94 -4.39 14.43
C SER A 138 -4.04 -5.88 14.77
N CYS A 139 -3.75 -6.73 13.79
CA CYS A 139 -3.61 -8.17 13.98
C CYS A 139 -2.19 -8.49 14.47
N ASP A 140 -2.00 -9.70 15.03
CA ASP A 140 -0.74 -10.17 15.66
C ASP A 140 0.50 -10.13 14.73
N ASP A 141 0.32 -10.04 13.41
CA ASP A 141 1.40 -10.09 12.40
C ASP A 141 1.74 -8.72 11.76
N ALA A 142 1.06 -7.64 12.14
CA ALA A 142 1.23 -6.32 11.52
C ALA A 142 2.27 -5.44 12.24
N ASP A 143 3.10 -4.74 11.45
CA ASP A 143 3.96 -3.68 11.97
C ASP A 143 3.10 -2.45 12.27
N VAL A 144 2.69 -2.33 13.54
CA VAL A 144 1.84 -1.26 14.06
C VAL A 144 2.37 0.13 13.70
N LEU A 145 3.69 0.34 13.81
CA LEU A 145 4.29 1.64 13.52
C LEU A 145 4.11 1.99 12.05
N ARG A 146 4.37 1.04 11.15
CA ARG A 146 4.12 1.25 9.72
C ARG A 146 2.65 1.56 9.44
N GLU A 147 1.71 0.81 10.02
CA GLU A 147 0.28 1.02 9.78
C GLU A 147 -0.19 2.40 10.27
N VAL A 148 0.31 2.87 11.42
CA VAL A 148 0.07 4.24 11.89
C VAL A 148 0.58 5.25 10.89
N LEU A 149 1.81 5.10 10.39
CA LEU A 149 2.40 6.05 9.43
C LEU A 149 1.68 6.03 8.08
N GLU A 150 1.28 4.85 7.58
CA GLU A 150 0.51 4.70 6.33
C GLU A 150 -0.86 5.38 6.48
N THR A 151 -1.52 5.19 7.63
CA THR A 151 -2.82 5.82 7.93
C THR A 151 -2.71 7.34 8.05
N CYS A 152 -1.70 7.84 8.76
CA CYS A 152 -1.44 9.27 8.86
C CYS A 152 -1.12 9.91 7.50
N TYR A 153 -0.36 9.22 6.65
CA TYR A 153 -0.06 9.67 5.29
C TYR A 153 -1.33 9.78 4.44
N GLU A 154 -2.20 8.76 4.44
CA GLU A 154 -3.47 8.82 3.69
C GLU A 154 -4.42 9.90 4.23
N GLU A 155 -4.51 10.07 5.56
CA GLU A 155 -5.29 11.14 6.18
C GLU A 155 -4.73 12.53 5.87
N CYS A 156 -3.42 12.67 5.63
CA CYS A 156 -2.79 13.91 5.20
C CYS A 156 -3.20 14.28 3.76
N LEU A 157 -3.41 13.30 2.88
CA LEU A 157 -3.75 13.56 1.48
C LEU A 157 -5.20 13.98 1.26
N LYS A 158 -6.15 13.54 2.10
CA LYS A 158 -7.59 13.76 1.88
C LYS A 158 -8.48 13.69 3.13
N GLY A 159 -7.88 13.54 4.31
CA GLY A 159 -8.59 13.23 5.56
C GLY A 159 -8.43 14.31 6.63
N ARG A 160 -8.42 13.87 7.90
CA ARG A 160 -8.39 14.79 9.06
C ARG A 160 -7.07 15.54 9.20
N LEU A 161 -5.98 14.96 8.72
CA LEU A 161 -4.65 15.57 8.76
C LEU A 161 -4.36 16.44 7.52
N HIS A 162 -5.36 16.71 6.68
CA HIS A 162 -5.20 17.53 5.49
C HIS A 162 -4.72 18.95 5.84
N PRO A 163 -3.74 19.53 5.11
CA PRO A 163 -3.21 20.87 5.38
C PRO A 163 -4.28 21.96 5.51
N ASP A 164 -5.37 21.86 4.75
CA ASP A 164 -6.47 22.85 4.81
C ASP A 164 -7.11 22.92 6.20
N ASN A 165 -7.15 21.81 6.95
CA ASN A 165 -7.66 21.80 8.33
C ASN A 165 -6.75 22.56 9.32
N TYR A 166 -5.53 22.90 8.89
CA TYR A 166 -4.63 23.80 9.61
C TYR A 166 -4.76 25.24 9.10
N PHE A 167 -4.79 25.45 7.77
CA PHE A 167 -4.78 26.79 7.18
C PHE A 167 -6.12 27.52 7.19
N ILE A 168 -7.26 26.82 7.03
CA ILE A 168 -8.59 27.45 7.02
C ILE A 168 -8.88 28.14 8.36
N PRO A 169 -8.72 27.50 9.53
CA PRO A 169 -8.94 28.19 10.81
C PRO A 169 -7.99 29.37 11.03
N LEU A 170 -6.75 29.26 10.55
CA LEU A 170 -5.77 30.35 10.63
C LEU A 170 -6.14 31.53 9.74
N SER A 171 -6.62 31.29 8.52
CA SER A 171 -7.06 32.36 7.62
C SER A 171 -8.35 33.01 8.12
N GLU A 172 -9.31 32.24 8.63
CA GLU A 172 -10.53 32.76 9.26
C GLU A 172 -10.22 33.61 10.49
N ALA A 173 -9.30 33.18 11.35
CA ALA A 173 -8.86 33.97 12.50
C ALA A 173 -8.17 35.29 12.10
N CYS A 174 -7.51 35.35 10.93
CA CYS A 174 -6.97 36.60 10.40
C CYS A 174 -8.03 37.54 9.81
N LEU A 175 -9.20 37.02 9.42
CA LEU A 175 -10.33 37.82 8.91
C LEU A 175 -11.18 38.41 10.04
N VAL A 176 -11.13 37.81 11.23
CA VAL A 176 -11.57 38.47 12.45
C VAL A 176 -10.51 39.53 12.79
N THR A 177 -10.63 40.70 12.16
CA THR A 177 -10.02 41.90 12.73
C THR A 177 -10.46 41.98 14.19
N PRO A 178 -9.60 42.39 15.13
CA PRO A 178 -10.11 42.79 16.41
C PRO A 178 -11.06 43.95 16.12
N TYR A 179 -12.36 43.66 16.12
CA TYR A 179 -13.35 44.66 16.45
C TYR A 179 -13.05 44.97 17.90
N ASP A 180 -12.03 45.79 18.12
CA ASP A 180 -11.73 46.37 19.40
C ASP A 180 -12.78 47.48 19.55
N PRO A 181 -13.83 47.28 20.35
CA PRO A 181 -14.86 48.30 20.55
C PRO A 181 -14.29 49.53 21.28
N HIS A 182 -13.01 49.52 21.63
CA HIS A 182 -12.27 50.58 22.30
C HIS A 182 -11.08 51.10 21.48
N PHE A 183 -10.83 50.58 20.26
CA PHE A 183 -9.84 51.14 19.32
C PHE A 183 -10.51 52.10 18.34
N GLU A 184 -11.18 53.12 18.87
CA GLU A 184 -11.54 54.34 18.14
C GLU A 184 -10.30 55.25 18.08
N SER A 185 -9.25 54.83 17.36
CA SER A 185 -8.16 55.76 17.04
C SER A 185 -8.54 56.51 15.76
N GLU A 186 -8.39 57.85 15.72
CA GLU A 186 -8.62 58.69 14.52
C GLU A 186 -7.98 58.10 13.25
N ALA A 187 -6.83 57.42 13.38
CA ALA A 187 -6.13 56.76 12.28
C ALA A 187 -6.91 55.63 11.55
N TYR A 188 -7.94 55.05 12.19
CA TYR A 188 -8.83 54.06 11.54
C TYR A 188 -9.89 54.76 10.69
N TYR A 189 -10.46 55.86 11.18
CA TYR A 189 -11.38 56.70 10.42
C TYR A 189 -10.65 57.44 9.29
N ASP A 190 -9.41 57.89 9.50
CA ASP A 190 -8.54 58.42 8.43
C ASP A 190 -8.28 57.38 7.33
N HIS A 191 -8.15 56.08 7.68
CA HIS A 191 -7.98 55.02 6.69
C HIS A 191 -9.24 54.84 5.82
N GLU A 192 -10.44 54.88 6.42
CA GLU A 192 -11.69 54.82 5.67
C GLU A 192 -11.92 56.08 4.83
N ASP A 193 -11.65 57.27 5.38
CA ASP A 193 -11.78 58.54 4.65
C ASP A 193 -10.78 58.63 3.48
N HIS A 194 -9.54 58.17 3.64
CA HIS A 194 -8.57 58.10 2.54
C HIS A 194 -8.93 57.06 1.46
N LEU A 195 -9.67 56.00 1.79
CA LEU A 195 -10.20 55.04 0.81
C LEU A 195 -11.34 55.64 -0.03
N PHE A 196 -12.04 56.66 0.47
CA PHE A 196 -13.09 57.38 -0.26
C PHE A 196 -12.58 58.63 -0.99
N GLU A 197 -11.58 59.32 -0.47
CA GLU A 197 -11.11 60.61 -0.99
C GLU A 197 -9.90 60.52 -1.94
N GLU A 198 -8.98 59.56 -1.76
CA GLU A 198 -7.73 59.47 -2.54
C GLU A 198 -7.68 58.24 -3.45
N GLN A 199 -7.85 58.48 -4.75
CA GLN A 199 -7.81 57.44 -5.79
C GLN A 199 -6.45 56.72 -5.85
N THR A 200 -5.34 57.43 -5.63
CA THR A 200 -3.98 56.87 -5.60
C THR A 200 -3.72 55.97 -4.38
N TYR A 201 -4.30 56.31 -3.23
CA TYR A 201 -4.24 55.48 -2.02
C TYR A 201 -5.06 54.20 -2.20
N THR A 202 -6.27 54.32 -2.75
CA THR A 202 -7.16 53.20 -3.09
C THR A 202 -6.51 52.24 -4.10
N GLU A 203 -5.85 52.76 -5.14
CA GLU A 203 -5.10 51.96 -6.11
C GLU A 203 -3.88 51.27 -5.49
N ALA A 204 -3.13 51.94 -4.61
CA ALA A 204 -1.96 51.36 -3.93
C ALA A 204 -2.35 50.28 -2.91
N TYR A 205 -3.45 50.48 -2.17
CA TYR A 205 -4.01 49.51 -1.23
C TYR A 205 -4.63 48.32 -1.98
N GLY A 206 -5.40 48.61 -3.04
CA GLY A 206 -5.96 47.63 -3.98
C GLY A 206 -4.91 46.79 -4.70
N ALA A 207 -3.71 47.33 -4.96
CA ALA A 207 -2.59 46.57 -5.53
C ALA A 207 -1.76 45.78 -4.49
N ARG A 208 -1.74 46.21 -3.22
CA ARG A 208 -1.04 45.52 -2.12
C ARG A 208 -1.81 44.30 -1.60
N SER A 209 -3.13 44.36 -1.55
CA SER A 209 -3.98 43.29 -0.99
C SER A 209 -3.88 41.96 -1.79
N PRO A 210 -3.98 41.94 -3.14
CA PRO A 210 -3.84 40.71 -3.93
C PRO A 210 -2.45 40.09 -3.82
N ARG A 211 -1.39 40.92 -3.81
CA ARG A 211 -0.01 40.43 -3.67
C ARG A 211 0.24 39.77 -2.30
N LYS A 212 -0.37 40.29 -1.24
CA LYS A 212 -0.27 39.70 0.10
C LYS A 212 -0.99 38.35 0.17
N LEU A 213 -2.19 38.26 -0.41
CA LEU A 213 -2.97 37.03 -0.52
C LEU A 213 -2.26 35.97 -1.37
N ASP A 214 -1.67 36.35 -2.50
CA ASP A 214 -0.90 35.45 -3.36
C ASP A 214 0.35 34.93 -2.67
N ASN A 215 1.08 35.79 -1.95
CA ASN A 215 2.26 35.38 -1.18
C ASN A 215 1.87 34.43 -0.04
N GLN A 216 0.75 34.70 0.63
CA GLN A 216 0.23 33.82 1.68
C GLN A 216 -0.18 32.46 1.12
N ARG A 217 -0.88 32.43 -0.03
CA ARG A 217 -1.24 31.18 -0.71
C ARG A 217 -0.01 30.36 -1.08
N LYS A 218 1.02 30.99 -1.66
CA LYS A 218 2.28 30.30 -2.00
C LYS A 218 2.98 29.71 -0.77
N GLU A 219 2.98 30.43 0.35
CA GLU A 219 3.59 29.91 1.59
C GLU A 219 2.75 28.76 2.19
N GLN A 220 1.42 28.83 2.08
CA GLN A 220 0.52 27.74 2.46
C GLN A 220 0.75 26.50 1.60
N GLU A 221 0.81 26.66 0.27
CA GLU A 221 1.10 25.57 -0.67
C GLU A 221 2.45 24.90 -0.37
N LYS A 222 3.50 25.71 -0.17
CA LYS A 222 4.83 25.20 0.20
C LYS A 222 4.84 24.46 1.54
N THR A 223 4.10 24.97 2.53
CA THR A 223 3.99 24.31 3.84
C THR A 223 3.16 23.03 3.74
N ALA A 224 2.10 23.01 2.93
CA ALA A 224 1.32 21.81 2.63
C ALA A 224 2.20 20.73 1.95
N GLU A 225 3.03 21.11 0.99
CA GLU A 225 3.99 20.20 0.36
C GLU A 225 5.02 19.64 1.35
N GLN A 226 5.53 20.47 2.27
CA GLN A 226 6.42 20.05 3.35
C GLN A 226 5.74 19.07 4.30
N TRP A 227 4.45 19.28 4.60
CA TRP A 227 3.66 18.37 5.43
C TRP A 227 3.48 16.99 4.79
N VAL A 228 3.16 16.94 3.49
CA VAL A 228 3.08 15.65 2.77
C VAL A 228 4.46 14.97 2.73
N ARG A 229 5.51 15.75 2.44
CA ARG A 229 6.89 15.24 2.39
C ARG A 229 7.35 14.68 3.74
N PHE A 230 6.96 15.29 4.85
CA PHE A 230 7.25 14.79 6.19
C PHE A 230 6.78 13.34 6.38
N TRP A 231 5.53 13.04 5.99
CA TRP A 231 4.98 11.69 6.10
C TRP A 231 5.64 10.70 5.14
N VAL A 232 6.00 11.13 3.92
CA VAL A 232 6.78 10.30 2.98
C VAL A 232 8.15 9.95 3.57
N GLU A 233 8.85 10.94 4.13
CA GLU A 233 10.15 10.70 4.79
C GLU A 233 10.00 9.81 6.04
N ALA A 234 8.90 9.94 6.78
CA ALA A 234 8.59 9.08 7.93
C ALA A 234 8.42 7.61 7.50
N LEU A 235 7.66 7.36 6.43
CA LEU A 235 7.48 6.02 5.87
C LEU A 235 8.81 5.41 5.39
N ASN A 236 9.62 6.18 4.66
CA ASN A 236 10.93 5.71 4.18
C ASN A 236 11.90 5.38 5.33
N LYS A 237 11.81 6.09 6.46
CA LYS A 237 12.63 5.86 7.67
C LYS A 237 12.09 4.74 8.57
N CYS A 238 10.82 4.37 8.44
CA CYS A 238 10.21 3.31 9.23
C CYS A 238 10.84 1.94 8.91
N TYR A 239 11.21 1.15 9.91
CA TYR A 239 11.65 -0.22 9.66
C TYR A 239 10.52 -1.01 8.98
N GLY A 240 10.82 -1.81 7.95
CA GLY A 240 9.78 -2.49 7.15
C GLY A 240 8.76 -1.57 6.44
N GLY A 241 9.01 -0.25 6.43
CA GLY A 241 8.18 0.74 5.76
C GLY A 241 8.36 0.71 4.24
N PRO A 242 7.35 1.15 3.48
CA PRO A 242 7.43 1.19 2.03
C PRO A 242 8.33 2.32 1.54
N THR A 243 8.90 2.12 0.36
CA THR A 243 9.57 3.20 -0.38
C THR A 243 8.63 3.74 -1.45
N LEU A 244 8.21 4.99 -1.30
CA LEU A 244 7.22 5.62 -2.17
C LEU A 244 7.90 6.36 -3.32
N PHE A 245 7.31 6.29 -4.51
CA PHE A 245 7.56 7.25 -5.58
C PHE A 245 6.93 8.58 -5.18
N TYR A 246 7.77 9.58 -4.90
CA TYR A 246 7.31 10.91 -4.55
C TYR A 246 8.18 11.96 -5.24
N PRO A 247 7.73 12.49 -6.40
CA PRO A 247 8.53 13.44 -7.15
C PRO A 247 8.75 14.70 -6.30
N PRO A 248 9.98 15.21 -6.22
CA PRO A 248 10.18 16.59 -5.79
C PRO A 248 9.36 17.50 -6.70
N ALA A 249 8.54 18.39 -6.12
CA ALA A 249 7.58 19.25 -6.85
C ALA A 249 8.20 20.02 -8.04
N SER A 250 9.53 20.19 -8.05
CA SER A 250 10.30 20.91 -9.07
C SER A 250 10.90 20.04 -10.19
N ARG A 251 11.06 18.71 -10.02
CA ARG A 251 11.87 17.89 -10.95
C ARG A 251 11.06 17.18 -12.04
N HIS A 252 9.86 16.71 -11.74
CA HIS A 252 9.07 15.90 -12.69
C HIS A 252 7.57 16.26 -12.72
N PRO A 253 7.19 17.48 -13.14
CA PRO A 253 5.79 17.94 -13.14
C PRO A 253 4.86 17.11 -14.05
N GLY A 254 5.41 16.33 -14.99
CA GLY A 254 4.66 15.44 -15.88
C GLY A 254 4.53 13.99 -15.41
N CYS A 255 5.13 13.60 -14.28
CA CYS A 255 5.04 12.23 -13.77
C CYS A 255 3.69 12.02 -13.05
N GLN A 256 2.66 11.65 -13.82
CA GLN A 256 1.35 11.32 -13.25
C GLN A 256 1.39 9.96 -12.54
N LEU A 257 1.58 9.99 -11.22
CA LEU A 257 1.57 8.80 -10.35
C LEU A 257 0.15 8.37 -9.90
N ALA A 258 -0.90 9.08 -10.32
CA ALA A 258 -2.25 8.95 -9.75
C ALA A 258 -3.07 7.77 -10.29
N ASP A 259 -2.68 7.19 -11.43
CA ASP A 259 -3.53 6.28 -12.20
C ASP A 259 -3.12 4.81 -12.06
N VAL A 260 -3.19 4.31 -10.82
CA VAL A 260 -2.92 2.90 -10.49
C VAL A 260 -4.24 2.11 -10.51
N PRO A 261 -4.37 1.03 -11.30
CA PRO A 261 -5.56 0.21 -11.32
C PRO A 261 -5.71 -0.51 -9.99
N ARG A 262 -6.96 -0.86 -9.66
CA ARG A 262 -7.30 -1.53 -8.40
C ARG A 262 -6.47 -2.79 -8.16
N TYR A 263 -6.19 -3.55 -9.21
CA TYR A 263 -5.45 -4.80 -9.11
C TYR A 263 -4.16 -4.76 -9.90
N LEU A 264 -3.11 -5.26 -9.25
CA LEU A 264 -1.83 -5.57 -9.88
C LEU A 264 -1.47 -7.03 -9.59
N PHE A 265 -0.74 -7.63 -10.52
CA PHE A 265 -0.43 -9.05 -10.54
C PHE A 265 1.06 -9.26 -10.82
N ARG A 266 1.63 -10.31 -10.24
CA ARG A 266 3.02 -10.72 -10.49
C ARG A 266 3.11 -12.24 -10.50
N ALA A 267 3.68 -12.80 -11.58
CA ALA A 267 4.05 -14.21 -11.63
C ALA A 267 5.46 -14.38 -11.06
N PHE A 268 5.63 -15.37 -10.17
CA PHE A 268 6.90 -15.65 -9.53
C PHE A 268 7.06 -17.14 -9.26
N ASP A 269 8.30 -17.55 -9.00
CA ASP A 269 8.73 -18.92 -8.70
C ASP A 269 9.88 -18.86 -7.68
N ILE A 270 10.38 -20.00 -7.24
CA ILE A 270 11.51 -20.07 -6.27
C ILE A 270 12.77 -19.37 -6.78
N GLU A 271 12.91 -19.21 -8.09
CA GLU A 271 14.07 -18.56 -8.71
C GLU A 271 13.88 -17.05 -8.89
N SER A 272 12.69 -16.53 -8.61
CA SER A 272 12.40 -15.12 -8.79
C SER A 272 13.21 -14.32 -7.77
N SER A 273 13.97 -13.35 -8.29
CA SER A 273 14.89 -12.49 -7.53
C SER A 273 14.24 -11.82 -6.32
N SER A 274 12.91 -11.64 -6.35
CA SER A 274 12.19 -10.68 -5.52
C SER A 274 11.32 -11.25 -4.39
N THR A 275 11.41 -12.54 -4.05
CA THR A 275 10.55 -13.08 -2.96
C THR A 275 11.40 -13.34 -1.73
N LEU A 276 11.07 -12.70 -0.61
CA LEU A 276 11.79 -12.84 0.66
C LEU A 276 11.14 -13.91 1.54
N ASN A 277 9.80 -13.91 1.63
CA ASN A 277 8.97 -14.90 2.32
C ASN A 277 7.54 -14.92 1.71
N GLY A 278 6.60 -15.61 2.35
CA GLY A 278 5.21 -15.75 1.83
C GLY A 278 4.41 -14.44 1.73
N ASP A 279 4.82 -13.38 2.45
CA ASP A 279 4.07 -12.13 2.63
C ASP A 279 4.87 -10.87 2.25
N ILE A 280 6.08 -11.03 1.72
CA ILE A 280 6.98 -9.94 1.32
C ILE A 280 7.57 -10.21 -0.07
N VAL A 281 7.31 -9.26 -0.96
CA VAL A 281 8.02 -9.13 -2.24
C VAL A 281 9.03 -8.00 -2.10
N ALA A 282 10.31 -8.25 -2.34
CA ALA A 282 11.41 -7.31 -2.13
C ALA A 282 12.26 -7.13 -3.39
N SER A 283 12.88 -5.97 -3.57
CA SER A 283 13.86 -5.73 -4.61
C SER A 283 15.17 -6.52 -4.37
N MET A 284 16.08 -6.54 -5.35
CA MET A 284 17.38 -7.18 -5.17
C MET A 284 18.23 -6.46 -4.14
N GLU A 285 18.19 -5.12 -4.13
CA GLU A 285 18.91 -4.29 -3.15
C GLU A 285 18.44 -4.61 -1.72
N THR A 286 17.14 -4.80 -1.48
CA THR A 286 16.63 -5.22 -0.16
C THR A 286 17.09 -6.64 0.21
N LYS A 287 17.15 -7.56 -0.76
CA LYS A 287 17.49 -8.97 -0.50
C LYS A 287 18.96 -9.17 -0.20
N TYR A 288 19.84 -8.41 -0.86
CA TYR A 288 21.29 -8.50 -0.72
C TYR A 288 21.89 -7.11 -0.47
N PRO A 289 21.64 -6.50 0.70
CA PRO A 289 22.06 -5.14 0.97
C PRO A 289 23.58 -5.04 0.93
N HIS A 290 24.10 -4.21 0.03
CA HIS A 290 25.53 -3.97 -0.09
C HIS A 290 26.04 -3.18 1.13
N GLY A 291 26.81 -3.83 2.01
CA GLY A 291 27.53 -3.14 3.09
C GLY A 291 26.65 -2.40 4.10
N GLY A 292 25.39 -2.82 4.30
CA GLY A 292 24.43 -2.11 5.16
C GLY A 292 23.85 -0.83 4.54
N SER A 293 23.93 -0.70 3.22
CA SER A 293 23.28 0.33 2.41
C SER A 293 21.77 0.36 2.66
N TRP A 294 21.23 1.56 2.92
CA TRP A 294 19.79 1.85 2.97
C TRP A 294 19.26 2.33 1.60
N ARG A 295 19.92 1.96 0.50
CA ARG A 295 19.53 2.40 -0.86
C ARG A 295 18.18 1.89 -1.28
N ASP A 296 17.71 0.79 -0.70
CA ASP A 296 16.36 0.28 -0.94
C ASP A 296 15.25 1.25 -0.47
N ARG A 297 15.61 2.22 0.37
CA ARG A 297 14.74 3.29 0.89
C ARG A 297 14.90 4.63 0.19
N ILE A 298 15.73 4.67 -0.85
CA ILE A 298 15.91 5.86 -1.67
C ILE A 298 14.96 5.76 -2.85
N ASP A 299 14.04 6.72 -2.94
CA ASP A 299 13.15 6.84 -4.07
C ASP A 299 13.94 7.08 -5.37
N LEU A 300 13.64 6.30 -6.42
CA LEU A 300 14.14 6.45 -7.78
C LEU A 300 14.07 7.90 -8.26
N LEU A 301 12.97 8.61 -7.96
CA LEU A 301 12.77 10.01 -8.38
C LEU A 301 13.63 11.01 -7.58
N SER A 302 14.25 10.56 -6.49
CA SER A 302 15.21 11.33 -5.69
C SER A 302 16.67 11.05 -6.05
N LEU A 303 16.95 10.02 -6.86
CA LEU A 303 18.30 9.72 -7.36
C LEU A 303 18.78 10.78 -8.36
N GLN A 304 20.07 10.71 -8.72
CA GLN A 304 20.59 11.47 -9.86
C GLN A 304 19.98 10.94 -11.15
N ASP A 305 19.67 11.84 -12.08
CA ASP A 305 18.91 11.54 -13.30
C ASP A 305 19.54 10.41 -14.14
N GLU A 306 20.86 10.41 -14.28
CA GLU A 306 21.59 9.36 -15.00
C GLU A 306 21.55 8.00 -14.27
N GLU A 307 21.62 8.00 -12.95
CA GLU A 307 21.53 6.79 -12.12
C GLU A 307 20.13 6.19 -12.20
N ALA A 308 19.10 7.02 -12.06
CA ALA A 308 17.70 6.62 -12.16
C ALA A 308 17.36 6.07 -13.55
N ALA A 309 17.75 6.77 -14.61
CA ALA A 309 17.51 6.33 -15.99
C ALA A 309 18.23 5.00 -16.29
N SER A 310 19.46 4.82 -15.82
CA SER A 310 20.23 3.59 -15.94
C SER A 310 19.58 2.42 -15.19
N MET A 311 19.16 2.64 -13.93
CA MET A 311 18.45 1.63 -13.13
C MET A 311 17.16 1.20 -13.83
N LEU A 312 16.36 2.16 -14.30
CA LEU A 312 15.11 1.89 -15.02
C LEU A 312 15.36 1.11 -16.32
N PHE A 313 16.34 1.51 -17.12
CA PHE A 313 16.72 0.82 -18.36
C PHE A 313 17.12 -0.64 -18.09
N LYS A 314 18.03 -0.86 -17.14
CA LYS A 314 18.53 -2.19 -16.79
C LYS A 314 17.44 -3.09 -16.23
N HIS A 315 16.61 -2.57 -15.31
CA HIS A 315 15.49 -3.29 -14.72
C HIS A 315 14.53 -3.80 -15.81
N LEU A 316 14.10 -2.89 -16.70
CA LEU A 316 13.11 -3.20 -17.73
C LEU A 316 13.68 -4.05 -18.87
N ARG A 317 14.99 -3.98 -19.15
CA ARG A 317 15.64 -4.82 -20.15
C ARG A 317 15.84 -6.26 -19.67
N ASN A 318 16.15 -6.45 -18.38
CA ASN A 318 16.57 -7.72 -17.81
C ASN A 318 15.49 -8.46 -16.99
N ILE A 319 14.20 -8.09 -17.15
CA ILE A 319 13.05 -8.65 -16.40
C ILE A 319 13.09 -10.19 -16.31
N GLU A 320 13.60 -10.87 -17.34
CA GLU A 320 13.59 -12.33 -17.46
C GLU A 320 14.87 -13.04 -16.97
N PHE A 321 15.99 -12.31 -16.82
CA PHE A 321 17.33 -12.90 -16.64
C PHE A 321 18.00 -12.60 -15.28
N GLY A 322 17.35 -11.79 -14.45
CA GLY A 322 17.82 -11.43 -13.12
C GLY A 322 18.17 -9.95 -13.06
N ALA A 323 17.69 -9.30 -12.00
CA ALA A 323 18.00 -7.93 -11.67
C ALA A 323 19.45 -7.82 -11.14
N GLU A 324 20.10 -6.68 -11.38
CA GLU A 324 21.39 -6.37 -10.76
C GLU A 324 21.22 -6.29 -9.24
N GLU A 325 22.29 -6.55 -8.48
CA GLU A 325 22.23 -6.52 -7.01
C GLU A 325 21.80 -5.15 -6.48
N SER A 326 22.10 -4.07 -7.22
CA SER A 326 21.68 -2.70 -6.88
C SER A 326 20.30 -2.27 -7.39
N ASP A 327 19.50 -3.21 -7.91
CA ASP A 327 18.17 -2.90 -8.44
C ASP A 327 17.16 -2.79 -7.29
N ASN A 328 16.62 -1.58 -7.12
CA ASN A 328 15.60 -1.29 -6.11
C ASN A 328 14.16 -1.48 -6.63
N LEU A 329 13.96 -1.95 -7.86
CA LEU A 329 12.65 -1.99 -8.49
C LEU A 329 12.05 -3.39 -8.49
N VAL A 330 10.72 -3.46 -8.42
CA VAL A 330 9.94 -4.69 -8.55
C VAL A 330 8.81 -4.46 -9.54
N SER A 331 8.74 -5.29 -10.58
CA SER A 331 7.73 -5.18 -11.63
C SER A 331 6.39 -5.83 -11.26
N TRP A 332 5.33 -5.19 -11.66
CA TRP A 332 3.94 -5.64 -11.52
C TRP A 332 3.23 -5.43 -12.84
N SER A 333 2.16 -6.18 -13.09
CA SER A 333 1.33 -6.04 -14.27
C SER A 333 -0.11 -5.81 -13.87
N SER A 334 -0.79 -4.84 -14.50
CA SER A 334 -2.24 -4.69 -14.40
C SER A 334 -3.00 -5.73 -15.21
N SER A 335 -2.32 -6.44 -16.11
CA SER A 335 -2.90 -7.47 -16.96
C SER A 335 -2.81 -8.85 -16.31
N LEU A 336 -3.95 -9.34 -15.81
CA LEU A 336 -4.05 -10.72 -15.33
C LEU A 336 -3.81 -11.73 -16.47
N LEU A 337 -4.26 -11.41 -17.70
CA LEU A 337 -3.99 -12.18 -18.91
C LEU A 337 -2.49 -12.39 -19.11
N PHE A 338 -1.73 -11.29 -19.15
CA PHE A 338 -0.28 -11.32 -19.29
C PHE A 338 0.38 -12.12 -18.17
N THR A 339 -0.08 -11.91 -16.93
CA THR A 339 0.51 -12.58 -15.76
C THR A 339 0.28 -14.08 -15.76
N ILE A 340 -0.93 -14.54 -16.12
CA ILE A 340 -1.25 -15.96 -16.30
C ILE A 340 -0.37 -16.56 -17.40
N GLN A 341 -0.26 -15.88 -18.54
CA GLN A 341 0.56 -16.35 -19.64
C GLN A 341 2.05 -16.44 -19.26
N CYS A 342 2.56 -15.47 -18.51
CA CYS A 342 3.93 -15.50 -18.01
C CYS A 342 4.15 -16.62 -16.98
N ALA A 343 3.14 -16.96 -16.16
CA ALA A 343 3.22 -18.13 -15.29
C ALA A 343 3.30 -19.45 -16.09
N ILE A 344 2.50 -19.59 -17.14
CA ILE A 344 2.52 -20.76 -18.05
C ILE A 344 3.89 -20.86 -18.74
N TRP A 345 4.40 -19.75 -19.30
CA TRP A 345 5.71 -19.72 -19.93
C TRP A 345 6.86 -20.04 -18.96
N ARG A 346 6.82 -19.52 -17.72
CA ARG A 346 7.80 -19.87 -16.68
C ARG A 346 7.80 -21.36 -16.37
N CYS A 347 6.62 -21.96 -16.25
CA CYS A 347 6.45 -23.37 -15.93
C CYS A 347 6.94 -24.30 -17.06
N TYR A 348 6.61 -23.99 -18.33
CA TYR A 348 6.79 -24.94 -19.43
C TYR A 348 7.77 -24.51 -20.52
N GLY A 349 7.97 -23.20 -20.71
CA GLY A 349 8.74 -22.61 -21.80
C GLY A 349 10.19 -22.32 -21.46
N ARG A 350 10.46 -22.07 -20.18
CA ARG A 350 11.81 -21.78 -19.70
C ARG A 350 12.61 -23.07 -19.63
N ARG A 351 13.86 -23.03 -20.10
CA ARG A 351 14.78 -24.16 -19.91
C ARG A 351 14.95 -24.43 -18.41
N PRO A 352 15.03 -25.71 -18.00
CA PRO A 352 15.23 -26.06 -16.60
C PRO A 352 16.55 -25.44 -16.12
N ARG A 353 16.49 -24.65 -15.06
CA ARG A 353 17.69 -24.11 -14.41
C ARG A 353 18.14 -25.14 -13.37
N LYS A 354 19.45 -25.43 -13.36
CA LYS A 354 20.05 -26.47 -12.49
C LYS A 354 19.43 -27.87 -12.63
N GLY A 355 18.90 -28.22 -13.80
CA GLY A 355 18.39 -29.56 -14.11
C GLY A 355 16.99 -29.89 -13.59
N HIS A 356 16.30 -28.94 -12.93
CA HIS A 356 14.94 -29.14 -12.43
C HIS A 356 13.92 -28.39 -13.29
N TRP A 357 12.89 -29.11 -13.74
CA TRP A 357 11.73 -28.51 -14.39
C TRP A 357 10.79 -27.96 -13.33
N GLN A 358 10.31 -26.74 -13.54
CA GLN A 358 9.30 -26.15 -12.67
C GLN A 358 7.97 -26.87 -12.85
N THR A 359 7.32 -27.17 -11.74
CA THR A 359 5.96 -27.70 -11.72
C THR A 359 4.93 -26.57 -11.63
N PRO A 360 3.69 -26.77 -12.07
CA PRO A 360 2.62 -25.78 -11.92
C PRO A 360 2.32 -25.41 -10.45
N TYR A 361 2.78 -26.21 -9.50
CA TYR A 361 2.65 -25.92 -8.07
C TYR A 361 3.68 -24.88 -7.59
N GLU A 362 4.88 -24.88 -8.19
CA GLU A 362 5.99 -24.01 -7.82
C GLU A 362 5.90 -22.61 -8.43
N VAL A 363 5.24 -22.48 -9.58
CA VAL A 363 4.94 -21.19 -10.20
C VAL A 363 3.67 -20.61 -9.58
N LYS A 364 3.78 -19.40 -9.05
CA LYS A 364 2.73 -18.70 -8.32
C LYS A 364 2.41 -17.36 -8.97
N ILE A 365 1.21 -16.88 -8.71
CA ILE A 365 0.75 -15.54 -9.02
C ILE A 365 0.40 -14.87 -7.70
N CYS A 366 0.93 -13.66 -7.48
CA CYS A 366 0.50 -12.75 -6.42
C CYS A 366 -0.42 -11.70 -7.04
N ALA A 367 -1.61 -11.54 -6.47
CA ALA A 367 -2.55 -10.48 -6.78
C ALA A 367 -2.65 -9.54 -5.58
N ILE A 368 -2.59 -8.24 -5.80
CA ILE A 368 -2.70 -7.22 -4.75
C ILE A 368 -3.85 -6.26 -5.03
N ASP A 369 -4.50 -5.77 -3.97
CA ASP A 369 -5.46 -4.68 -4.04
C ASP A 369 -4.74 -3.37 -3.73
N THR A 370 -4.48 -2.55 -4.77
CA THR A 370 -3.67 -1.34 -4.66
C THR A 370 -4.30 -0.27 -3.79
N THR A 371 -5.61 -0.34 -3.52
CA THR A 371 -6.28 0.58 -2.60
C THR A 371 -5.93 0.33 -1.13
N LYS A 372 -5.23 -0.78 -0.83
CA LYS A 372 -4.75 -1.14 0.52
C LYS A 372 -3.29 -0.71 0.75
N PHE A 373 -2.70 -0.01 -0.20
CA PHE A 373 -1.32 0.47 -0.14
C PHE A 373 -1.30 1.99 -0.21
N PRO A 374 -0.30 2.65 0.41
CA PRO A 374 -0.19 4.10 0.36
C PRO A 374 -0.03 4.61 -1.07
N ARG A 375 -0.60 5.78 -1.35
CA ARG A 375 -0.37 6.47 -2.63
C ARG A 375 1.12 6.65 -2.89
N GLY A 376 1.55 6.45 -4.15
CA GLY A 376 2.96 6.48 -4.52
C GLY A 376 3.69 5.16 -4.31
N GLN A 377 3.05 4.11 -3.77
CA GLN A 377 3.66 2.78 -3.68
C GLN A 377 4.00 2.18 -5.05
N PHE A 378 3.18 2.49 -6.06
CA PHE A 378 3.30 1.98 -7.42
C PHE A 378 3.38 3.13 -8.42
N ALA A 379 4.23 3.00 -9.43
CA ALA A 379 4.35 3.93 -10.54
C ALA A 379 4.22 3.20 -11.88
N HIS A 380 3.47 3.79 -12.82
CA HIS A 380 3.37 3.23 -14.18
C HIS A 380 4.73 3.34 -14.88
N SER A 381 5.25 2.26 -15.46
CA SER A 381 6.60 2.26 -16.05
C SER A 381 6.75 3.28 -17.17
N LYS A 382 5.74 3.42 -18.05
CA LYS A 382 5.69 4.50 -19.06
C LYS A 382 5.77 5.92 -18.49
N ALA A 383 5.16 6.21 -17.33
CA ALA A 383 5.28 7.53 -16.71
C ALA A 383 6.73 7.81 -16.31
N LEU A 384 7.42 6.81 -15.76
CA LEU A 384 8.86 6.90 -15.42
C LEU A 384 9.74 7.01 -16.67
N LEU A 385 9.46 6.21 -17.72
CA LEU A 385 10.16 6.30 -19.00
C LEU A 385 10.01 7.68 -19.64
N HIS A 386 8.82 8.29 -19.57
CA HIS A 386 8.61 9.67 -20.01
C HIS A 386 9.42 10.67 -19.19
N ALA A 387 9.46 10.52 -17.86
CA ALA A 387 10.22 11.39 -16.97
C ALA A 387 11.72 11.41 -17.30
N TYR A 388 12.30 10.27 -17.69
CA TYR A 388 13.72 10.14 -18.00
C TYR A 388 14.06 10.12 -19.50
N ARG A 389 13.08 10.34 -20.39
CA ARG A 389 13.28 10.31 -21.85
C ARG A 389 14.36 11.28 -22.32
N GLY A 390 14.47 12.46 -21.70
CA GLY A 390 15.49 13.45 -22.02
C GLY A 390 16.92 12.98 -21.74
N ILE A 391 17.10 12.16 -20.70
CA ILE A 391 18.38 11.58 -20.31
C ILE A 391 18.74 10.42 -21.23
N ALA A 392 17.76 9.57 -21.55
CA ALA A 392 17.94 8.44 -22.45
C ALA A 392 18.51 8.85 -23.82
N LYS A 393 18.16 10.04 -24.35
CA LYS A 393 18.72 10.58 -25.61
C LYS A 393 20.24 10.71 -25.66
N ARG A 394 20.91 10.69 -24.49
CA ARG A 394 22.37 10.74 -24.42
C ARG A 394 23.03 9.39 -24.71
N ASP A 395 22.25 8.30 -24.69
CA ASP A 395 22.68 6.93 -24.97
C ASP A 395 21.77 6.30 -26.04
N LYS A 396 22.34 5.94 -27.19
CA LYS A 396 21.56 5.43 -28.33
C LYS A 396 20.83 4.12 -28.04
N GLU A 397 21.39 3.26 -27.20
CA GLU A 397 20.75 1.98 -26.85
C GLU A 397 19.56 2.24 -25.92
N MET A 398 19.78 3.08 -24.89
CA MET A 398 18.73 3.46 -23.96
C MET A 398 17.59 4.21 -24.66
N GLU A 399 17.91 5.17 -25.53
CA GLU A 399 16.93 5.90 -26.33
C GLU A 399 16.08 4.96 -27.19
N SER A 400 16.73 4.06 -27.92
CA SER A 400 16.04 3.08 -28.78
C SER A 400 15.09 2.21 -27.96
N PHE A 401 15.53 1.72 -26.80
CA PHE A 401 14.71 0.92 -25.90
C PHE A 401 13.52 1.71 -25.34
N PHE A 402 13.76 2.94 -24.86
CA PHE A 402 12.72 3.80 -24.30
C PHE A 402 11.65 4.09 -25.36
N ASN A 403 12.05 4.50 -26.56
CA ASN A 403 11.13 4.75 -27.66
C ASN A 403 10.36 3.47 -28.04
N HIS A 404 11.03 2.31 -28.10
CA HIS A 404 10.33 1.04 -28.37
C HIS A 404 9.25 0.73 -27.33
N ARG A 405 9.54 0.88 -26.03
CA ARG A 405 8.58 0.62 -24.94
C ARG A 405 7.43 1.65 -24.89
N LEU A 406 7.70 2.89 -25.24
CA LEU A 406 6.71 3.97 -25.25
C LEU A 406 5.77 3.88 -26.45
N ASP A 407 6.32 3.64 -27.64
CA ASP A 407 5.60 3.77 -28.91
C ASP A 407 4.92 2.45 -29.34
N ASN A 408 5.42 1.29 -28.90
CA ASN A 408 4.88 0.00 -29.32
C ASN A 408 3.78 -0.52 -28.39
N ARG A 409 2.52 -0.30 -28.78
CA ARG A 409 1.33 -0.73 -28.02
C ARG A 409 1.15 -2.25 -27.97
N ASP A 410 1.70 -2.99 -28.92
CA ASP A 410 1.53 -4.45 -28.99
C ASP A 410 2.27 -5.19 -27.85
N TYR A 411 3.25 -4.54 -27.23
CA TYR A 411 4.00 -5.07 -26.09
C TYR A 411 3.64 -4.35 -24.77
N ASP A 412 2.47 -3.72 -24.73
CA ASP A 412 1.97 -3.17 -23.48
C ASP A 412 1.46 -4.29 -22.57
N ASN A 413 2.24 -4.54 -21.53
CA ASN A 413 1.95 -5.54 -20.51
C ASN A 413 1.30 -4.90 -19.28
N GLY A 414 0.97 -3.60 -19.33
CA GLY A 414 0.38 -2.86 -18.22
C GLY A 414 1.31 -2.79 -17.02
N GLU A 415 2.57 -2.47 -17.28
CA GLU A 415 3.63 -2.60 -16.29
C GLU A 415 3.68 -1.44 -15.29
N TYR A 416 3.70 -1.78 -14.01
CA TYR A 416 3.87 -0.89 -12.87
C TYR A 416 5.09 -1.33 -12.07
N LEU A 417 5.76 -0.40 -11.41
CA LEU A 417 6.92 -0.67 -10.57
C LEU A 417 6.59 -0.32 -9.12
N SER A 418 7.09 -1.10 -8.17
CA SER A 418 7.25 -0.72 -6.75
C SER A 418 8.74 -0.66 -6.39
N GLN A 419 9.06 -0.06 -5.24
CA GLN A 419 10.45 0.07 -4.76
C GLN A 419 10.65 -0.66 -3.42
N GLY A 420 11.86 -1.15 -3.18
CA GLY A 420 12.25 -1.77 -1.90
C GLY A 420 11.43 -3.02 -1.56
N ALA A 421 11.01 -3.13 -0.30
CA ALA A 421 10.11 -4.17 0.18
C ALA A 421 8.65 -3.75 0.10
N LEU A 422 7.82 -4.63 -0.48
CA LEU A 422 6.37 -4.57 -0.44
C LEU A 422 5.84 -5.67 0.49
N HIS A 423 5.30 -5.24 1.63
CA HIS A 423 4.63 -6.13 2.57
C HIS A 423 3.17 -6.30 2.17
N HIS A 424 2.78 -7.50 1.75
CA HIS A 424 1.48 -7.75 1.15
C HIS A 424 0.58 -8.70 1.98
N GLY A 425 1.03 -9.13 3.15
CA GLY A 425 0.20 -9.89 4.11
C GLY A 425 -1.12 -9.18 4.38
N GLY A 426 -2.24 -9.93 4.36
CA GLY A 426 -3.61 -9.38 4.50
C GLY A 426 -4.12 -8.49 3.35
N ARG A 427 -3.24 -8.07 2.44
CA ARG A 427 -3.52 -7.12 1.34
C ARG A 427 -3.43 -7.75 -0.06
N SER A 428 -3.25 -9.06 -0.10
CA SER A 428 -2.99 -9.82 -1.32
C SER A 428 -3.63 -11.20 -1.29
N CYS A 429 -3.55 -11.88 -2.44
CA CYS A 429 -3.79 -13.30 -2.57
C CYS A 429 -2.65 -13.92 -3.39
N VAL A 430 -2.13 -15.05 -2.91
CA VAL A 430 -1.13 -15.83 -3.62
C VAL A 430 -1.71 -17.19 -3.97
N MET A 431 -1.58 -17.58 -5.24
CA MET A 431 -2.08 -18.84 -5.77
C MET A 431 -1.06 -19.49 -6.69
N SER A 432 -1.02 -20.81 -6.76
CA SER A 432 -0.20 -21.53 -7.75
C SER A 432 -0.91 -21.62 -9.09
N LEU A 433 -0.13 -21.77 -10.17
CA LEU A 433 -0.67 -22.06 -11.50
C LEU A 433 -1.52 -23.33 -11.49
N SER A 434 -1.12 -24.34 -10.71
CA SER A 434 -1.88 -25.57 -10.49
C SER A 434 -3.29 -25.30 -9.94
N GLN A 435 -3.43 -24.38 -8.97
CA GLN A 435 -4.73 -24.01 -8.42
C GLN A 435 -5.64 -23.37 -9.48
N LEU A 436 -5.10 -22.49 -10.33
CA LEU A 436 -5.86 -21.87 -11.43
C LEU A 436 -6.33 -22.93 -12.44
N ILE A 437 -5.45 -23.85 -12.84
CA ILE A 437 -5.77 -24.95 -13.74
C ILE A 437 -6.89 -25.81 -13.16
N GLN A 438 -6.75 -26.24 -11.89
CA GLN A 438 -7.76 -27.06 -11.20
C GLN A 438 -9.09 -26.33 -10.99
N ALA A 439 -9.06 -25.01 -10.83
CA ALA A 439 -10.29 -24.22 -10.72
C ALA A 439 -11.05 -24.14 -12.05
N GLY A 440 -10.36 -24.32 -13.18
CA GLY A 440 -10.95 -24.43 -14.51
C GLY A 440 -10.39 -23.45 -15.53
N LEU A 441 -9.17 -22.93 -15.36
CA LEU A 441 -8.56 -21.96 -16.28
C LEU A 441 -8.63 -22.44 -17.75
N TYR A 442 -8.23 -23.67 -18.03
CA TYR A 442 -8.26 -24.23 -19.39
C TYR A 442 -9.65 -24.57 -19.90
N ASN A 443 -10.64 -24.69 -19.01
CA ASN A 443 -12.03 -24.85 -19.43
C ASN A 443 -12.63 -23.50 -19.89
N LEU A 444 -12.23 -22.41 -19.23
CA LEU A 444 -12.66 -21.06 -19.59
C LEU A 444 -11.89 -20.52 -20.81
N TYR A 445 -10.58 -20.78 -20.87
CA TYR A 445 -9.67 -20.36 -21.93
C TYR A 445 -8.76 -21.51 -22.36
N PRO A 446 -9.25 -22.40 -23.25
CA PRO A 446 -8.46 -23.51 -23.80
C PRO A 446 -7.18 -23.06 -24.51
N GLU A 447 -7.14 -21.83 -25.02
CA GLU A 447 -6.01 -21.23 -25.72
C GLU A 447 -4.74 -21.09 -24.85
N PHE A 448 -4.87 -21.27 -23.53
CA PHE A 448 -3.74 -21.34 -22.61
C PHE A 448 -3.09 -22.73 -22.50
N ASP A 449 -3.76 -23.81 -22.91
CA ASP A 449 -3.19 -25.16 -22.89
C ASP A 449 -2.42 -25.50 -24.18
N ASP A 450 -2.43 -24.59 -25.16
CA ASP A 450 -1.72 -24.77 -26.43
C ASP A 450 -0.19 -24.89 -26.22
N ALA A 451 0.44 -25.78 -26.99
CA ALA A 451 1.89 -25.90 -27.07
C ALA A 451 2.58 -24.59 -27.51
N VAL A 452 1.89 -23.73 -28.28
CA VAL A 452 2.39 -22.40 -28.64
C VAL A 452 2.44 -21.47 -27.43
N ALA A 453 1.40 -21.50 -26.58
CA ALA A 453 1.35 -20.73 -25.34
C ALA A 453 2.53 -21.05 -24.42
N ARG A 454 3.07 -22.27 -24.48
CA ARG A 454 4.21 -22.66 -23.66
C ARG A 454 5.52 -22.00 -24.10
N LYS A 455 5.64 -21.45 -25.32
CA LYS A 455 6.95 -21.02 -25.87
C LYS A 455 7.29 -19.55 -25.65
N THR A 456 6.30 -18.66 -25.53
CA THR A 456 6.54 -17.21 -25.36
C THR A 456 5.51 -16.58 -24.41
N CYS A 457 5.93 -15.61 -23.58
CA CYS A 457 4.97 -14.83 -22.78
C CYS A 457 4.33 -13.70 -23.63
N SER A 458 5.07 -12.62 -23.88
CA SER A 458 4.54 -11.43 -24.57
C SER A 458 4.06 -11.72 -26.01
N GLY A 459 4.72 -12.65 -26.72
CA GLY A 459 4.35 -13.03 -28.08
C GLY A 459 2.97 -13.67 -28.16
N HIS A 460 2.66 -14.60 -27.26
CA HIS A 460 1.36 -15.28 -27.20
C HIS A 460 0.24 -14.33 -26.77
N VAL A 461 0.48 -13.47 -25.77
CA VAL A 461 -0.50 -12.46 -25.35
C VAL A 461 -0.87 -11.53 -26.51
N ARG A 462 0.11 -11.11 -27.31
CA ARG A 462 -0.14 -10.31 -28.52
C ARG A 462 -1.01 -11.06 -29.52
N GLU A 463 -0.74 -12.34 -29.78
CA GLU A 463 -1.54 -13.17 -30.67
C GLU A 463 -2.99 -13.30 -30.17
N LEU A 464 -3.16 -13.57 -28.87
CA LEU A 464 -4.49 -13.64 -28.25
C LEU A 464 -5.25 -12.33 -28.41
N ARG A 465 -4.63 -11.18 -28.08
CA ARG A 465 -5.28 -9.87 -28.16
C ARG A 465 -5.63 -9.46 -29.59
N ASN A 466 -4.70 -9.64 -30.53
CA ASN A 466 -4.84 -9.08 -31.88
C ASN A 466 -5.59 -10.01 -32.84
N ASN A 467 -5.47 -11.33 -32.65
CA ASN A 467 -5.99 -12.31 -33.61
C ASN A 467 -7.14 -13.14 -33.02
N VAL A 468 -6.93 -13.78 -31.88
CA VAL A 468 -7.88 -14.81 -31.39
C VAL A 468 -9.09 -14.18 -30.69
N TRP A 469 -8.88 -13.13 -29.90
CA TRP A 469 -9.88 -12.54 -29.02
C TRP A 469 -10.32 -11.12 -29.43
N SER A 470 -10.03 -10.74 -30.68
CA SER A 470 -10.39 -9.44 -31.25
C SER A 470 -11.86 -9.34 -31.68
N GLY A 471 -12.56 -10.47 -31.80
CA GLY A 471 -14.01 -10.51 -32.04
C GLY A 471 -14.83 -10.13 -30.81
N GLU A 472 -16.05 -9.63 -31.01
CA GLU A 472 -17.02 -9.40 -29.94
C GLU A 472 -17.84 -10.68 -29.65
N TYR A 473 -17.95 -11.05 -28.37
CA TYR A 473 -18.60 -12.28 -27.93
C TYR A 473 -19.74 -12.02 -26.94
N THR A 474 -20.85 -12.76 -27.04
CA THR A 474 -21.84 -12.84 -25.96
C THR A 474 -21.31 -13.78 -24.88
N THR A 475 -21.49 -13.42 -23.61
CA THR A 475 -21.00 -14.24 -22.49
C THR A 475 -21.94 -15.41 -22.27
N ARG A 476 -21.43 -16.64 -22.30
CA ARG A 476 -22.25 -17.82 -21.99
C ARG A 476 -22.41 -17.96 -20.49
N ARG A 477 -23.58 -18.42 -20.03
CA ARG A 477 -23.80 -18.70 -18.59
C ARG A 477 -22.74 -19.64 -18.00
N LEU A 478 -22.25 -20.62 -18.77
CA LEU A 478 -21.18 -21.52 -18.34
C LEU A 478 -19.84 -20.78 -18.14
N GLU A 479 -19.48 -19.84 -19.01
CA GLU A 479 -18.24 -19.05 -18.88
C GLU A 479 -18.30 -18.18 -17.61
N MET A 480 -19.46 -17.56 -17.35
CA MET A 480 -19.69 -16.76 -16.13
C MET A 480 -19.50 -17.61 -14.87
N GLN A 481 -20.11 -18.81 -14.83
CA GLN A 481 -19.98 -19.74 -13.70
C GLN A 481 -18.53 -20.20 -13.50
N GLN A 482 -17.80 -20.46 -14.59
CA GLN A 482 -16.39 -20.85 -14.53
C GLN A 482 -15.52 -19.70 -14.02
N ALA A 483 -15.73 -18.46 -14.49
CA ALA A 483 -15.00 -17.29 -14.04
C ALA A 483 -15.23 -17.03 -12.55
N LEU A 484 -16.47 -17.10 -12.08
CA LEU A 484 -16.81 -16.98 -10.66
C LEU A 484 -16.16 -18.08 -9.81
N LYS A 485 -16.19 -19.33 -10.29
CA LYS A 485 -15.53 -20.45 -9.61
C LYS A 485 -14.02 -20.22 -9.49
N ILE A 486 -13.36 -19.72 -10.53
CA ILE A 486 -11.93 -19.37 -10.48
C ILE A 486 -11.69 -18.25 -9.48
N ALA A 487 -12.46 -17.17 -9.54
CA ALA A 487 -12.36 -16.04 -8.63
C ALA A 487 -12.49 -16.46 -7.16
N GLN A 488 -13.53 -17.22 -6.82
CA GLN A 488 -13.80 -17.68 -5.45
C GLN A 488 -12.71 -18.64 -4.93
N LYS A 489 -12.21 -19.54 -5.77
CA LYS A 489 -11.22 -20.55 -5.34
C LYS A 489 -9.80 -20.01 -5.25
N CYS A 490 -9.43 -19.12 -6.18
CA CYS A 490 -8.04 -18.69 -6.36
C CYS A 490 -7.75 -17.29 -5.81
N PHE A 491 -8.72 -16.38 -5.77
CA PHE A 491 -8.53 -14.98 -5.35
C PHE A 491 -9.26 -14.70 -4.04
N LYS A 492 -8.89 -15.47 -3.00
CA LYS A 492 -9.43 -15.28 -1.65
C LYS A 492 -9.15 -13.86 -1.18
N ASN A 493 -10.10 -13.25 -0.46
CA ASN A 493 -10.06 -11.86 0.04
C ASN A 493 -10.32 -10.78 -1.03
N PHE A 494 -10.67 -11.16 -2.25
CA PHE A 494 -11.13 -10.26 -3.31
C PHE A 494 -12.61 -10.46 -3.58
N GLU A 495 -13.27 -9.41 -4.09
CA GLU A 495 -14.66 -9.50 -4.54
C GLU A 495 -14.74 -10.44 -5.75
N ALA A 496 -15.45 -11.55 -5.61
CA ALA A 496 -15.47 -12.61 -6.61
C ALA A 496 -16.05 -12.15 -7.96
N SER A 497 -17.07 -11.29 -7.93
CA SER A 497 -17.66 -10.67 -9.13
C SER A 497 -16.65 -9.79 -9.86
N ASP A 498 -15.82 -9.04 -9.12
CA ASP A 498 -14.85 -8.11 -9.69
C ASP A 498 -13.71 -8.85 -10.42
N ILE A 499 -13.16 -9.89 -9.78
CA ILE A 499 -12.14 -10.75 -10.40
C ILE A 499 -12.74 -11.57 -11.56
N ALA A 500 -13.96 -12.08 -11.42
CA ALA A 500 -14.63 -12.79 -12.50
C ALA A 500 -14.87 -11.89 -13.71
N LEU A 501 -15.24 -10.62 -13.48
CA LEU A 501 -15.35 -9.62 -14.54
C LEU A 501 -14.01 -9.40 -15.25
N ALA A 502 -12.92 -9.21 -14.49
CA ALA A 502 -11.58 -9.08 -15.05
C ALA A 502 -11.16 -10.29 -15.90
N LEU A 503 -11.49 -11.51 -15.46
CA LEU A 503 -11.26 -12.74 -16.22
C LEU A 503 -12.10 -12.79 -17.51
N LEU A 504 -13.39 -12.46 -17.46
CA LEU A 504 -14.29 -12.52 -18.62
C LEU A 504 -13.93 -11.50 -19.71
N LEU A 505 -13.38 -10.36 -19.33
CA LEU A 505 -12.99 -9.26 -20.22
C LEU A 505 -11.63 -9.43 -20.90
N PHE A 506 -10.98 -10.59 -20.73
CA PHE A 506 -9.87 -10.99 -21.60
C PHE A 506 -10.30 -10.98 -23.08
N LYS A 507 -11.54 -11.44 -23.34
CA LYS A 507 -12.23 -11.32 -24.62
C LYS A 507 -13.08 -10.04 -24.67
N ILE A 508 -13.32 -9.50 -25.85
CA ILE A 508 -14.30 -8.41 -26.02
C ILE A 508 -15.70 -9.00 -25.80
N ARG A 509 -16.43 -8.49 -24.81
CA ARG A 509 -17.76 -9.00 -24.46
C ARG A 509 -18.84 -7.95 -24.76
N ARG A 510 -20.02 -8.42 -25.19
CA ARG A 510 -21.20 -7.55 -25.29
C ARG A 510 -21.66 -7.10 -23.91
N LEU A 511 -21.81 -5.78 -23.77
CA LEU A 511 -22.27 -5.14 -22.54
C LEU A 511 -23.74 -4.75 -22.69
N ARG A 512 -24.53 -4.89 -21.61
CA ARG A 512 -25.94 -4.48 -21.61
C ARG A 512 -26.12 -2.97 -21.81
N LYS A 513 -25.15 -2.18 -21.39
CA LYS A 513 -25.10 -0.72 -21.59
C LYS A 513 -23.87 -0.38 -22.41
N ARG A 514 -24.03 0.43 -23.45
CA ARG A 514 -22.89 0.98 -24.19
C ARG A 514 -22.17 2.00 -23.32
N ILE A 515 -20.87 1.84 -23.19
CA ILE A 515 -19.99 2.75 -22.47
C ILE A 515 -19.24 3.57 -23.51
N SER A 516 -19.09 4.87 -23.28
CA SER A 516 -18.28 5.72 -24.14
C SER A 516 -16.81 5.32 -23.96
N GLN A 517 -16.15 4.90 -25.04
CA GLN A 517 -14.72 4.60 -25.01
C GLN A 517 -13.92 5.90 -24.97
N ASP A 518 -13.07 6.06 -23.95
CA ASP A 518 -12.06 7.10 -23.96
C ASP A 518 -10.88 6.65 -24.83
N VAL A 519 -10.41 7.50 -25.73
CA VAL A 519 -9.49 7.14 -26.83
C VAL A 519 -8.02 7.18 -26.38
N HIS A 520 -7.72 7.69 -25.18
CA HIS A 520 -6.34 7.97 -24.73
C HIS A 520 -5.92 7.27 -23.43
N ASP A 521 -6.23 5.98 -23.30
CA ASP A 521 -5.67 5.14 -22.23
C ASP A 521 -4.52 4.27 -22.78
N TYR A 522 -3.36 4.30 -22.10
CA TYR A 522 -2.17 3.51 -22.42
C TYR A 522 -2.21 2.11 -21.82
N ARG A 523 -3.28 1.70 -21.12
CA ARG A 523 -3.38 0.38 -20.50
C ARG A 523 -3.62 -0.75 -21.52
N PRO A 524 -3.32 -2.01 -21.14
CA PRO A 524 -3.70 -3.18 -21.94
C PRO A 524 -5.20 -3.23 -22.25
N ALA A 525 -5.56 -3.78 -23.41
CA ALA A 525 -6.93 -3.72 -23.93
C ALA A 525 -7.98 -4.30 -22.96
N GLU A 526 -7.68 -5.43 -22.31
CA GLU A 526 -8.56 -6.06 -21.32
C GLU A 526 -8.69 -5.23 -20.02
N VAL A 527 -7.62 -4.53 -19.62
CA VAL A 527 -7.63 -3.67 -18.44
C VAL A 527 -8.47 -2.42 -18.71
N LYS A 528 -8.33 -1.84 -19.92
CA LYS A 528 -9.14 -0.71 -20.36
C LYS A 528 -10.63 -1.06 -20.32
N ARG A 529 -11.03 -2.18 -20.94
CA ARG A 529 -12.42 -2.66 -20.92
C ARG A 529 -12.94 -2.82 -19.49
N TYR A 530 -12.14 -3.42 -18.61
CA TYR A 530 -12.49 -3.59 -17.21
C TYR A 530 -12.72 -2.25 -16.50
N MET A 531 -11.81 -1.30 -16.66
CA MET A 531 -11.93 0.03 -16.05
C MET A 531 -13.14 0.81 -16.58
N GLU A 532 -13.42 0.75 -17.88
CA GLU A 532 -14.61 1.36 -18.50
C GLU A 532 -15.89 0.80 -17.86
N VAL A 533 -15.98 -0.53 -17.71
CA VAL A 533 -17.12 -1.19 -17.06
C VAL A 533 -17.26 -0.74 -15.61
N LEU A 534 -16.17 -0.68 -14.84
CA LEU A 534 -16.20 -0.20 -13.47
C LEU A 534 -16.67 1.25 -13.34
N GLN A 535 -16.21 2.14 -14.23
CA GLN A 535 -16.60 3.55 -14.23
C GLN A 535 -18.07 3.75 -14.60
N SER A 536 -18.65 2.82 -15.38
CA SER A 536 -20.08 2.84 -15.73
C SER A 536 -21.00 2.33 -14.62
N MET A 537 -20.44 1.67 -13.60
CA MET A 537 -21.24 1.25 -12.46
C MET A 537 -21.64 2.47 -11.62
N PRO A 538 -22.92 2.59 -11.20
CA PRO A 538 -23.29 3.63 -10.26
C PRO A 538 -22.40 3.47 -9.03
N SER A 539 -21.75 4.56 -8.61
CA SER A 539 -20.90 4.56 -7.43
C SER A 539 -21.75 4.06 -6.26
N SER A 540 -21.54 2.81 -5.83
CA SER A 540 -22.08 2.36 -4.54
C SER A 540 -21.59 3.38 -3.53
N PRO A 541 -22.46 3.91 -2.64
CA PRO A 541 -22.05 4.94 -1.69
C PRO A 541 -20.82 4.42 -0.96
N ARG A 542 -19.66 5.03 -1.27
CA ARG A 542 -18.38 4.71 -0.67
C ARG A 542 -18.60 4.76 0.84
N LYS A 543 -18.01 3.80 1.55
CA LYS A 543 -18.10 3.53 2.99
C LYS A 543 -17.80 4.76 3.89
N GLU A 544 -18.61 5.79 3.81
CA GLU A 544 -18.73 6.86 4.78
C GLU A 544 -20.07 6.65 5.48
N ARG A 545 -19.97 5.99 6.63
CA ARG A 545 -20.98 5.88 7.71
C ARG A 545 -22.39 5.42 7.28
N PHE A 546 -22.86 4.40 8.01
CA PHE A 546 -24.15 3.71 7.91
C PHE A 546 -24.17 2.48 6.97
N GLN A 547 -24.04 1.32 7.62
CA GLN A 547 -24.53 0.04 7.14
C GLN A 547 -26.01 0.21 6.74
N ASN A 548 -26.31 0.17 5.43
CA ASN A 548 -27.59 -0.24 4.81
C ASN A 548 -27.69 0.27 3.34
N SER A 549 -26.74 -0.12 2.49
CA SER A 549 -26.88 0.01 1.03
C SER A 549 -27.36 -1.32 0.45
N ARG A 550 -28.48 -1.31 -0.29
CA ARG A 550 -29.08 -2.50 -0.97
C ARG A 550 -28.13 -3.17 -1.99
N HIS A 551 -27.02 -2.54 -2.35
CA HIS A 551 -26.05 -3.12 -3.29
C HIS A 551 -25.10 -4.15 -2.67
N ASP A 552 -24.96 -4.19 -1.34
CA ASP A 552 -24.04 -5.12 -0.65
C ASP A 552 -24.62 -6.55 -0.46
N GLN A 553 -25.79 -6.86 -1.03
CA GLN A 553 -26.47 -8.16 -0.86
C GLN A 553 -26.84 -8.87 -2.17
N LEU A 554 -26.44 -8.34 -3.33
CA LEU A 554 -26.71 -9.04 -4.60
C LEU A 554 -25.74 -10.22 -4.77
N PRO A 555 -26.22 -11.42 -5.16
CA PRO A 555 -25.34 -12.52 -5.53
C PRO A 555 -24.36 -12.08 -6.63
N PRO A 556 -23.08 -12.51 -6.60
CA PRO A 556 -22.09 -12.15 -7.61
C PRO A 556 -22.56 -12.38 -9.06
N GLU A 557 -23.38 -13.41 -9.28
CA GLU A 557 -24.00 -13.73 -10.57
C GLU A 557 -24.90 -12.60 -11.06
N ARG A 558 -25.71 -12.01 -10.18
CA ARG A 558 -26.63 -10.92 -10.53
C ARG A 558 -25.87 -9.67 -10.96
N ILE A 559 -24.75 -9.37 -10.29
CA ILE A 559 -23.89 -8.24 -10.63
C ILE A 559 -23.34 -8.42 -12.06
N LEU A 560 -22.86 -9.62 -12.41
CA LEU A 560 -22.35 -9.91 -13.75
C LEU A 560 -23.46 -9.91 -14.81
N GLU A 561 -24.64 -10.47 -14.48
CA GLU A 561 -25.79 -10.45 -15.37
C GLU A 561 -26.27 -9.02 -15.67
N ASP A 562 -26.13 -8.08 -14.74
CA ASP A 562 -26.50 -6.67 -14.97
C ASP A 562 -25.51 -5.91 -15.89
N LEU A 563 -24.25 -6.37 -15.96
CA LEU A 563 -23.20 -5.74 -16.76
C LEU A 563 -23.08 -6.35 -18.16
N LEU A 564 -23.14 -7.68 -18.25
CA LEU A 564 -22.85 -8.45 -19.46
C LEU A 564 -24.12 -8.97 -20.12
N GLU A 565 -24.13 -9.01 -21.45
CA GLU A 565 -25.14 -9.81 -22.15
C GLU A 565 -24.83 -11.31 -21.95
N ILE A 566 -25.75 -12.01 -21.27
CA ILE A 566 -25.64 -13.44 -21.01
C ILE A 566 -26.58 -14.23 -21.93
N SER A 567 -26.03 -15.21 -22.65
CA SER A 567 -26.78 -16.20 -23.46
C SER A 567 -26.92 -17.55 -22.78
#